data_AF-N1PPR1-F1
#
_entry.id   AF-N1PPR1-F1
#
_cell.length_a   1.000
_cell.length_b   1.000
_cell.length_c   1.000
_cell.angle_alpha   90.00
_cell.angle_beta   90.00
_cell.angle_gamma   90.00
#
_symmetry.space_group_name_H-M   'P 1'
#
loop_
_entity.id
_entity.type
_entity.pdbx_description
1 polymer ?
#
loop_
_entity_poly.entity_id
_entity_poly.type
_entity_poly.pdbx_seq_one_letter_code
_entity_poly.pdbx_strand_id
1 'polypeptide(L)'
;LMKLWIFGEAHGIPLLQNEIIDSTHKKLSMDANIPLASLQYLYEHISPTSSFRLYYIEALARMGLAVNHIARDHVGLWPRAALIDVMRIMWVAGGDACSNADFRAWDLGQYYVHDDGTKCK
;
A
#
# COMPACT_ATOMS: atom_id res chain seq x y z
N LEU A 1 7.50 1.14 10.25
CA LEU A 1 6.54 0.22 9.62
C LEU A 1 7.17 -0.54 8.45
N MET A 2 7.59 0.09 7.35
CA MET A 2 8.25 -0.63 6.22
C MET A 2 9.43 -1.53 6.61
N LYS A 3 10.39 -1.04 7.41
CA LYS A 3 11.52 -1.88 7.89
C LYS A 3 11.06 -3.06 8.74
N LEU A 4 9.98 -2.88 9.52
CA LEU A 4 9.38 -3.96 10.31
C LEU A 4 8.65 -4.96 9.40
N TRP A 5 8.08 -4.50 8.29
CA TRP A 5 7.45 -5.39 7.31
C TRP A 5 8.49 -6.32 6.71
N ILE A 6 9.60 -5.75 6.23
CA ILE A 6 10.73 -6.50 5.68
C ILE A 6 11.24 -7.53 6.70
N PHE A 7 11.35 -7.14 7.96
CA PHE A 7 11.71 -8.06 9.04
C PHE A 7 10.69 -9.20 9.19
N GLY A 8 9.39 -8.89 9.24
CA GLY A 8 8.33 -9.89 9.36
C GLY A 8 8.27 -10.85 8.17
N GLU A 9 8.44 -10.33 6.95
CA GLU A 9 8.47 -11.12 5.72
C GLU A 9 9.69 -12.06 5.69
N ALA A 10 10.87 -11.57 6.08
CA ALA A 10 12.10 -12.37 6.11
C ALA A 10 12.06 -13.51 7.15
N HIS A 11 11.26 -13.38 8.21
CA HIS A 11 11.16 -14.35 9.29
C HIS A 11 9.83 -15.13 9.30
N GLY A 12 8.94 -14.89 8.32
CA GLY A 12 7.63 -15.53 8.27
C GLY A 12 6.81 -15.26 9.54
N ILE A 13 6.58 -13.99 9.88
CA ILE A 13 5.82 -13.57 11.07
C ILE A 13 4.51 -12.87 10.64
N PRO A 14 3.45 -13.63 10.29
CA PRO A 14 2.20 -13.05 9.77
C PRO A 14 1.53 -12.07 10.73
N LEU A 15 1.54 -12.36 12.04
CA LEU A 15 0.93 -11.48 13.04
C LEU A 15 1.56 -10.08 13.03
N LEU A 16 2.88 -10.00 12.90
CA LEU A 16 3.59 -8.73 12.80
C LEU A 16 3.25 -8.02 11.49
N GLN A 17 3.18 -8.75 10.38
CA GLN A 17 2.81 -8.21 9.08
C GLN A 17 1.38 -7.61 9.10
N ASN A 18 0.42 -8.31 9.72
CA ASN A 18 -0.96 -7.85 9.82
C ASN A 18 -1.07 -6.58 10.69
N GLU A 19 -0.37 -6.55 11.83
CA GLU A 19 -0.30 -5.34 12.66
C GLU A 19 0.34 -4.15 11.94
N ILE A 20 1.27 -4.40 11.04
CA ILE A 20 1.87 -3.35 10.22
C ILE A 20 0.87 -2.81 9.19
N ILE A 21 0.02 -3.66 8.58
CA ILE A 21 -1.07 -3.22 7.71
C ILE A 21 -2.03 -2.33 8.49
N ASP A 22 -2.50 -2.79 9.65
CA ASP A 22 -3.43 -2.04 10.49
C ASP A 22 -2.86 -0.70 10.96
N SER A 23 -1.62 -0.72 11.45
CA SER A 23 -0.92 0.48 11.88
C SER A 23 -0.68 1.46 10.74
N THR A 24 -0.35 0.95 9.54
CA THR A 24 -0.16 1.79 8.36
C THR A 24 -1.49 2.40 7.93
N HIS A 25 -2.56 1.62 7.89
CA HIS A 25 -3.89 2.06 7.53
C HIS A 25 -4.45 3.12 8.47
N LYS A 26 -4.33 2.88 9.78
CA LYS A 26 -4.68 3.86 10.80
C LYS A 26 -3.90 5.17 10.61
N LYS A 27 -2.59 5.09 10.35
CA LYS A 27 -1.77 6.29 10.13
C LYS A 27 -2.18 7.05 8.88
N LEU A 28 -2.31 6.36 7.74
CA LEU A 28 -2.68 6.99 6.47
C LEU A 28 -4.08 7.62 6.53
N SER A 29 -5.01 6.99 7.23
CA SER A 29 -6.39 7.49 7.37
C SER A 29 -6.53 8.68 8.34
N MET A 30 -5.53 8.92 9.19
CA MET A 30 -5.43 10.10 10.05
C MET A 30 -4.70 11.24 9.34
N ASP A 31 -3.55 10.94 8.74
CA ASP A 31 -2.65 11.97 8.17
C ASP A 31 -3.09 12.42 6.77
N ALA A 32 -3.91 11.63 6.07
CA ALA A 32 -4.33 11.84 4.68
C ALA A 32 -3.15 12.10 3.72
N ASN A 33 -1.97 11.54 4.05
CA ASN A 33 -0.72 11.77 3.34
C ASN A 33 0.09 10.48 3.27
N ILE A 34 0.69 10.20 2.12
CA ILE A 34 1.53 9.02 1.90
C ILE A 34 2.98 9.47 1.72
N PRO A 35 3.94 8.92 2.49
CA PRO A 35 5.34 9.33 2.39
C PRO A 35 6.00 8.76 1.14
N LEU A 36 5.88 9.48 0.01
CA LEU A 36 6.41 9.10 -1.31
C LEU A 36 7.91 8.81 -1.35
N ALA A 37 8.70 9.45 -0.49
CA ALA A 37 10.13 9.17 -0.36
C ALA A 37 10.40 7.69 -0.02
N SER A 38 9.39 6.99 0.52
CA SER A 38 9.48 5.57 0.85
C SER A 38 9.10 4.65 -0.31
N LEU A 39 8.58 5.18 -1.43
CA LEU A 39 8.11 4.39 -2.55
C LEU A 39 9.26 3.70 -3.29
N GLN A 40 10.39 4.40 -3.46
CA GLN A 40 11.61 3.81 -3.99
C GLN A 40 12.07 2.64 -3.11
N TYR A 41 12.17 2.88 -1.80
CA TYR A 41 12.56 1.89 -0.82
C TYR A 41 11.63 0.67 -0.80
N LEU A 42 10.31 0.88 -0.90
CA LEU A 42 9.31 -0.18 -1.01
C LEU A 42 9.60 -1.08 -2.22
N TYR A 43 9.87 -0.49 -3.39
CA TYR A 43 10.09 -1.24 -4.63
C TYR A 43 11.46 -1.92 -4.71
N GLU A 44 12.44 -1.44 -3.96
CA GLU A 44 13.78 -2.04 -3.89
C GLU A 44 13.86 -3.21 -2.90
N HIS A 45 13.06 -3.19 -1.82
CA HIS A 45 13.24 -4.11 -0.71
C HIS A 45 12.06 -5.05 -0.42
N ILE A 46 10.88 -4.79 -0.98
CA ILE A 46 9.69 -5.62 -0.75
C ILE A 46 9.33 -6.35 -2.03
N SER A 47 9.00 -7.64 -1.89
CA SER A 47 8.67 -8.51 -3.02
C SER A 47 7.54 -7.92 -3.89
N PRO A 48 7.59 -8.06 -5.23
CA PRO A 48 6.48 -7.70 -6.11
C PRO A 48 5.15 -8.38 -5.77
N THR A 49 5.20 -9.55 -5.14
CA THR A 49 4.01 -10.32 -4.72
C THR A 49 3.61 -10.02 -3.27
N SER A 50 4.31 -9.12 -2.58
CA SER A 50 4.03 -8.80 -1.18
C SER A 50 2.70 -8.08 -1.04
N SER A 51 1.87 -8.52 -0.10
CA SER A 51 0.56 -7.90 0.14
C SER A 51 0.69 -6.45 0.61
N PHE A 52 1.78 -6.10 1.31
CA PHE A 52 2.04 -4.72 1.71
C PHE A 52 2.29 -3.79 0.53
N ARG A 53 3.00 -4.27 -0.50
CA ARG A 53 3.21 -3.47 -1.72
C ARG A 53 1.89 -3.22 -2.44
N LEU A 54 1.06 -4.26 -2.57
CA LEU A 54 -0.28 -4.14 -3.17
C LEU A 54 -1.13 -3.13 -2.39
N TYR A 55 -1.25 -3.31 -1.07
CA TYR A 55 -1.98 -2.43 -0.17
C TYR A 55 -1.52 -0.97 -0.32
N TYR A 56 -0.21 -0.72 -0.27
CA TYR A 56 0.34 0.63 -0.26
C TYR A 56 0.05 1.37 -1.57
N ILE A 57 0.15 0.67 -2.70
CA ILE A 57 -0.13 1.23 -4.03
C ILE A 57 -1.63 1.43 -4.22
N GLU A 58 -2.46 0.52 -3.73
CA GLU A 58 -3.92 0.65 -3.80
C GLU A 58 -4.43 1.83 -2.96
N ALA A 59 -3.92 1.98 -1.74
CA ALA A 59 -4.17 3.15 -0.89
C ALA A 59 -3.80 4.44 -1.62
N LEU A 60 -2.61 4.47 -2.23
CA LEU A 60 -2.11 5.64 -2.94
C LEU A 60 -2.92 5.99 -4.21
N ALA A 61 -3.35 4.99 -4.96
CA ALA A 61 -4.18 5.18 -6.15
C ALA A 61 -5.58 5.67 -5.77
N ARG A 62 -6.24 4.98 -4.83
CA ARG A 62 -7.65 5.23 -4.49
C ARG A 62 -7.85 6.47 -3.63
N MET A 63 -6.88 6.90 -2.82
CA MET A 63 -6.98 8.20 -2.13
C MET A 63 -6.79 9.41 -3.07
N GLY A 64 -6.60 9.19 -4.37
CA GLY A 64 -6.32 10.27 -5.34
C GLY A 64 -4.97 10.96 -5.12
N LEU A 65 -4.15 10.44 -4.20
CA LEU A 65 -2.83 10.96 -3.86
C LEU A 65 -1.86 10.74 -5.03
N ALA A 66 -1.99 9.62 -5.73
CA ALA A 66 -1.24 9.32 -6.94
C ALA A 66 -1.27 10.46 -7.96
N VAL A 67 -2.45 10.92 -8.37
CA VAL A 67 -2.62 11.92 -9.43
C VAL A 67 -2.07 13.27 -8.98
N ASN A 68 -2.38 13.69 -7.75
CA ASN A 68 -1.88 14.94 -7.17
C ASN A 68 -0.35 14.97 -7.07
N HIS A 69 0.28 13.83 -6.81
CA HIS A 69 1.72 13.73 -6.67
C HIS A 69 2.46 13.52 -7.99
N ILE A 70 1.89 12.76 -8.92
CA ILE A 70 2.39 12.61 -10.29
C ILE A 70 2.33 13.97 -11.01
N ALA A 71 1.25 14.74 -10.83
CA ALA A 71 1.06 16.04 -11.47
C ALA A 71 1.95 17.17 -10.89
N ARG A 72 2.49 17.02 -9.67
CA ARG A 72 3.32 18.03 -8.99
C ARG A 72 4.84 17.80 -9.17
N ASP A 73 5.27 17.36 -10.35
CA ASP A 73 6.69 17.24 -10.75
C ASP A 73 7.55 16.22 -9.99
N HIS A 74 6.96 15.17 -9.40
CA HIS A 74 7.75 14.12 -8.73
C HIS A 74 7.96 12.86 -9.58
N VAL A 75 7.53 12.83 -10.85
CA VAL A 75 7.57 11.61 -11.71
C VAL A 75 8.96 10.99 -11.79
N GLY A 76 10.03 11.79 -11.81
CA GLY A 76 11.42 11.29 -11.84
C GLY A 76 11.87 10.54 -10.58
N LEU A 77 11.12 10.65 -9.47
CA LEU A 77 11.39 9.96 -8.21
C LEU A 77 10.60 8.65 -8.06
N TRP A 78 9.76 8.32 -9.05
CA TRP A 78 8.92 7.13 -8.98
C TRP A 78 9.60 5.96 -9.68
N PRO A 79 9.66 4.79 -9.02
CA PRO A 79 9.95 3.56 -9.73
C PRO A 79 8.98 3.39 -10.90
N ARG A 80 9.49 3.06 -12.09
CA ARG A 80 8.64 2.80 -13.26
C ARG A 80 7.56 1.75 -12.99
N ALA A 81 7.90 0.72 -12.22
CA ALA A 81 6.96 -0.31 -11.81
C ALA A 81 5.83 0.24 -10.92
N ALA A 82 6.11 1.25 -10.09
CA ALA A 82 5.08 1.88 -9.26
C ALA A 82 4.06 2.65 -10.10
N LEU A 83 4.52 3.36 -11.13
CA LEU A 83 3.64 4.04 -12.09
C LEU A 83 2.72 3.06 -12.81
N ILE A 84 3.26 1.91 -13.23
CA ILE A 84 2.49 0.85 -13.89
C ILE A 84 1.43 0.27 -12.94
N ASP A 85 1.82 -0.04 -11.71
CA ASP A 85 0.91 -0.63 -10.71
C ASP A 85 -0.23 0.34 -10.37
N VAL A 86 0.07 1.63 -10.17
CA VAL A 86 -0.94 2.68 -9.94
C VAL A 86 -1.90 2.80 -11.12
N MET A 87 -1.37 2.90 -12.35
CA MET A 87 -2.21 3.02 -13.56
C MET A 87 -3.14 1.82 -13.72
N ARG A 88 -2.64 0.60 -13.43
CA ARG A 88 -3.45 -0.62 -13.49
C ARG A 88 -4.60 -0.58 -12.48
N ILE A 89 -4.33 -0.18 -11.25
CA ILE A 89 -5.35 -0.08 -10.20
C ILE A 89 -6.39 0.98 -10.58
N MET A 90 -5.95 2.17 -10.98
CA MET A 90 -6.86 3.24 -11.39
C MET A 90 -7.73 2.85 -12.57
N TRP A 91 -7.17 2.15 -13.56
CA TRP A 91 -7.91 1.67 -14.72
C TRP A 91 -9.03 0.69 -14.32
N VAL A 92 -8.72 -0.25 -13.42
CA VAL A 92 -9.71 -1.22 -12.92
C VAL A 92 -10.76 -0.55 -12.04
N ALA A 93 -10.36 0.42 -11.22
CA ALA A 93 -11.25 1.13 -10.30
C ALA A 93 -12.10 2.23 -10.97
N GLY A 94 -11.94 2.48 -12.27
CA GLY A 94 -12.68 3.52 -12.99
C GLY A 94 -12.18 4.94 -12.72
N GLY A 95 -11.04 5.10 -12.04
CA GLY A 95 -10.43 6.41 -11.74
C GLY A 95 -11.06 7.19 -10.58
N ASP A 96 -12.12 6.67 -9.95
CA ASP A 96 -12.78 7.33 -8.84
C ASP A 96 -11.93 7.27 -7.56
N ALA A 97 -11.67 8.44 -6.99
CA ALA A 97 -11.03 8.54 -5.69
C ALA A 97 -12.04 8.20 -4.58
N CYS A 98 -11.64 7.35 -3.63
CA CYS A 98 -12.43 7.08 -2.44
C CYS A 98 -12.33 8.24 -1.44
N SER A 99 -13.41 8.49 -0.69
CA SER A 99 -13.37 9.48 0.39
C SER A 99 -12.52 8.97 1.55
N ASN A 100 -12.08 9.88 2.43
CA ASN A 100 -11.38 9.47 3.66
C ASN A 100 -12.24 8.57 4.56
N ALA A 101 -13.58 8.72 4.51
CA ALA A 101 -14.49 7.85 5.25
C ALA A 101 -14.52 6.44 4.66
N ASP A 102 -14.56 6.33 3.33
CA ASP A 102 -14.52 5.04 2.63
C ASP A 102 -13.18 4.33 2.86
N PHE A 103 -12.07 5.09 2.80
CA PHE A 103 -10.75 4.55 3.09
C PHE A 103 -10.71 3.99 4.51
N ARG A 104 -11.16 4.73 5.53
CA ARG A 104 -11.22 4.24 6.93
C ARG A 104 -12.05 2.96 7.11
N ALA A 105 -13.02 2.75 6.26
CA ALA A 105 -13.91 1.60 6.30
C ALA A 105 -13.42 0.42 5.43
N TRP A 106 -12.21 0.49 4.87
CA TRP A 106 -11.66 -0.59 4.05
C TRP A 106 -11.56 -1.89 4.81
N ASP A 107 -12.03 -2.96 4.15
CA ASP A 107 -11.71 -4.32 4.56
C ASP A 107 -10.23 -4.61 4.23
N LEU A 108 -9.44 -4.78 5.29
CA LEU A 108 -8.01 -5.05 5.21
C LEU A 108 -7.69 -6.54 5.08
N GLY A 109 -8.69 -7.43 5.25
CA GLY A 109 -8.49 -8.87 5.27
C GLY A 109 -7.84 -9.41 3.99
N GLN A 110 -8.11 -8.78 2.84
CA GLN A 110 -7.46 -9.12 1.57
C GLN A 110 -5.94 -8.87 1.53
N TYR A 111 -5.40 -8.06 2.45
CA TYR A 111 -3.97 -7.76 2.54
C TYR A 111 -3.27 -8.50 3.69
N TYR A 112 -4.04 -9.18 4.55
CA TYR A 112 -3.48 -9.93 5.65
C TYR A 112 -2.74 -11.16 5.16
N VAL A 113 -1.62 -11.43 5.83
CA VAL A 113 -0.81 -12.63 5.65
C VAL A 113 -1.33 -13.69 6.62
N HIS A 114 -1.39 -14.91 6.13
CA HIS A 114 -1.86 -16.09 6.85
C HIS A 114 -0.81 -17.18 6.79
N ASP A 115 -0.76 -17.99 7.85
CA ASP A 115 -0.06 -19.27 7.77
C ASP A 115 -0.78 -20.20 6.79
N ASP A 116 -0.04 -21.10 6.15
CA ASP A 116 -0.58 -22.04 5.17
C ASP A 116 -1.86 -22.73 5.69
N GLY A 117 -2.97 -22.53 4.98
CA GLY A 117 -4.28 -23.11 5.32
C GLY A 117 -5.19 -22.24 6.20
N THR A 118 -4.76 -21.05 6.64
CA THR A 118 -5.63 -20.08 7.33
C THR A 118 -6.13 -18.98 6.39
N LYS A 119 -7.35 -18.48 6.63
CA LYS A 119 -7.97 -17.36 5.90
C LYS A 119 -8.61 -16.41 6.91
N CYS A 120 -8.71 -15.12 6.58
CA CYS A 120 -9.63 -14.20 7.23
C CYS A 120 -11.04 -14.80 7.22
N LYS A 121 -11.69 -14.76 8.39
CA LYS A 121 -13.08 -15.21 8.55
C LYS A 121 -14.05 -14.20 7.95
#